data_AF-A0A925BFM4-F1
#
_entry.id   AF-A0A925BFM4-F1
#
_cell.length_a   1.000
_cell.length_b   1.000
_cell.length_c   1.000
_cell.angle_alpha   90.00
_cell.angle_beta   90.00
_cell.angle_gamma   90.00
#
_symmetry.space_group_name_H-M   'P 1'
#
loop_
_entity.id
_entity.type
_entity.pdbx_description
1 polymer ?
#
loop_
_entity_poly.entity_id
_entity_poly.type
_entity_poly.pdbx_seq_one_letter_code
_entity_poly.pdbx_strand_id
1 'polypeptide(L)'
;MRSLPKDIVVIVVALIAGIYMLNPTAGFDFIPDLVPVFGNLDEATAMALLIAAAHYFGFDISRFFGRRGQQENVVSGQATRQQPQ
;
A
#
# COMPACT_ATOMS: atom_id res chain seq x y z
N MET A 1 12.89 -8.13 -17.73
CA MET A 1 14.21 -7.51 -17.48
C MET A 1 13.97 -6.07 -17.05
N ARG A 2 14.31 -5.72 -15.81
CA ARG A 2 14.24 -4.33 -15.33
C ARG A 2 15.32 -3.53 -16.05
N SER A 3 14.99 -2.34 -16.53
CA SER A 3 15.97 -1.45 -17.15
C SER A 3 16.55 -0.54 -16.08
N LEU A 4 17.87 -0.61 -15.85
CA LEU A 4 18.61 0.25 -14.92
C LEU A 4 18.17 1.73 -14.92
N PRO A 5 17.94 2.41 -16.06
CA PRO A 5 17.49 3.81 -16.04
C PRO A 5 16.14 4.02 -15.37
N LYS A 6 15.20 3.07 -15.50
CA LYS A 6 13.90 3.15 -14.82
C LYS A 6 14.05 2.97 -13.32
N ASP A 7 14.89 2.03 -12.90
CA ASP A 7 15.15 1.76 -11.48
C ASP A 7 15.75 3.00 -10.79
N ILE A 8 16.69 3.69 -11.44
CA ILE A 8 17.26 4.95 -10.94
C ILE A 8 16.19 6.02 -10.78
N VAL A 9 15.31 6.19 -11.78
CA VAL A 9 14.21 7.17 -11.70
C VAL A 9 13.28 6.86 -10.52
N VAL A 10 12.90 5.58 -10.33
CA VAL A 10 12.04 5.19 -9.20
C VAL A 10 12.72 5.46 -7.86
N ILE A 11 14.02 5.19 -7.73
CA ILE A 11 14.79 5.48 -6.51
C ILE A 11 14.82 6.98 -6.22
N VAL A 12 15.09 7.81 -7.23
CA VAL A 12 15.13 9.28 -7.07
C VAL A 12 13.77 9.82 -6.64
N VAL A 13 12.68 9.37 -7.29
CA VAL A 13 11.31 9.75 -6.92
C VAL A 13 10.98 9.33 -5.50
N ALA A 14 11.33 8.10 -5.10
CA ALA A 14 11.12 7.61 -3.74
C ALA A 14 11.89 8.42 -2.70
N LEU A 15 13.14 8.80 -2.99
CA LEU A 15 13.94 9.64 -2.09
C LEU A 15 13.33 11.04 -1.92
N ILE A 16 12.91 11.67 -3.00
CA ILE A 16 12.25 12.99 -2.94
C ILE A 16 10.96 12.91 -2.13
N ALA A 17 10.10 11.93 -2.42
CA ALA A 17 8.85 11.72 -1.68
C ALA A 17 9.10 11.41 -0.20
N GLY A 18 10.15 10.63 0.11
CA GLY A 18 10.56 10.32 1.48
C GLY A 18 11.05 11.54 2.25
N ILE A 19 11.86 12.40 1.62
CA ILE A 19 12.32 13.66 2.21
C ILE A 19 11.13 14.61 2.42
N TYR A 20 10.22 14.70 1.45
CA TYR A 20 9.02 15.51 1.55
C TYR A 20 8.13 15.05 2.73
N MET A 21 7.98 13.74 2.94
CA MET A 21 7.27 13.15 4.09
C MET A 21 7.85 13.52 5.45
N LEU A 22 9.15 13.82 5.53
CA LEU A 22 9.75 14.29 6.79
C LEU A 22 9.27 15.69 7.16
N ASN A 23 8.54 16.37 6.25
CA ASN A 23 8.00 17.71 6.43
C ASN A 23 9.05 18.65 7.04
N PRO A 24 10.20 18.86 6.37
CA PRO A 24 11.30 19.67 6.92
C PRO A 24 10.90 21.13 7.13
N THR A 25 9.83 21.58 6.49
CA THR A 25 9.23 22.91 6.62
C THR A 25 8.26 23.01 7.81
N ALA A 26 7.93 21.92 8.50
CA ALA A 26 7.07 21.87 9.69
C ALA A 26 5.71 22.61 9.54
N GLY A 27 5.12 22.56 8.35
CA GLY A 27 3.85 23.25 8.05
C GLY A 27 4.00 24.77 7.86
N PHE A 28 5.19 25.25 7.50
CA PHE A 28 5.43 26.65 7.13
C PHE A 28 5.06 26.89 5.66
N ASP A 29 3.82 26.58 5.29
CA ASP A 29 3.33 26.72 3.92
C ASP A 29 2.41 27.94 3.74
N PHE A 30 2.46 28.50 2.52
CA PHE A 30 1.77 29.72 2.12
C PHE A 30 0.25 29.52 1.90
N ILE A 31 -0.19 28.26 1.87
CA ILE A 31 -1.59 27.86 1.74
C ILE A 31 -2.09 27.50 3.15
N PRO A 32 -3.20 28.08 3.63
CA PRO A 32 -3.69 27.80 4.97
C PRO A 32 -4.16 26.34 5.08
N ASP A 33 -3.54 25.59 5.99
CA ASP A 33 -3.83 24.19 6.40
C ASP A 33 -5.20 24.01 7.09
N LEU A 34 -6.22 24.76 6.65
CA LEU A 34 -7.53 24.87 7.30
C LEU A 34 -8.67 24.28 6.45
N VAL A 35 -8.40 23.78 5.25
CA VAL A 35 -9.40 23.09 4.44
C VAL A 35 -9.25 21.59 4.65
N PRO A 36 -10.03 20.96 5.56
CA PRO A 36 -10.05 19.51 5.68
C PRO A 36 -10.32 18.91 4.30
N VAL A 37 -9.51 17.93 3.90
CA VAL A 37 -9.44 17.24 2.59
C VAL A 37 -8.38 17.76 1.60
N PHE A 38 -8.10 19.07 1.52
CA PHE A 38 -7.21 19.61 0.47
C PHE A 38 -5.83 20.03 0.97
N GLY A 39 -5.71 20.45 2.23
CA GLY A 39 -4.45 20.95 2.79
C GLY A 39 -3.41 19.88 3.14
N ASN A 40 -3.62 18.60 2.78
CA ASN A 40 -2.62 17.54 2.97
C ASN A 40 -2.56 16.57 1.75
N LEU A 41 -2.98 17.05 0.57
CA LEU A 41 -3.17 16.18 -0.60
C LEU A 41 -1.83 15.82 -1.26
N ASP A 42 -0.89 16.74 -1.21
CA ASP A 42 0.48 16.55 -1.66
C ASP A 42 1.24 15.56 -0.75
N GLU A 43 1.01 15.56 0.55
CA GLU A 43 1.49 14.52 1.47
C GLU A 43 0.88 13.15 1.15
N ALA A 44 -0.44 13.09 0.93
CA ALA A 44 -1.08 11.85 0.51
C ALA A 44 -0.51 11.34 -0.83
N THR A 45 -0.21 12.24 -1.75
CA THR A 45 0.42 11.92 -3.03
C THR A 45 1.85 11.42 -2.85
N ALA A 46 2.65 12.07 -1.99
CA ALA A 46 4.01 11.63 -1.66
C ALA A 46 4.01 10.23 -1.04
N MET A 47 3.07 9.95 -0.13
CA MET A 47 2.89 8.62 0.45
C MET A 47 2.48 7.58 -0.60
N ALA A 48 1.56 7.92 -1.50
CA ALA A 48 1.18 7.04 -2.60
C ALA A 48 2.36 6.71 -3.52
N LEU A 49 3.23 7.69 -3.81
CA LEU A 49 4.46 7.47 -4.58
C LEU A 49 5.45 6.54 -3.86
N LEU A 50 5.59 6.66 -2.54
CA LEU A 50 6.43 5.75 -1.75
C LEU A 50 5.90 4.31 -1.78
N ILE A 51 4.58 4.13 -1.63
CA ILE A 51 3.94 2.80 -1.74
C ILE A 51 4.13 2.24 -3.15
N ALA A 52 3.94 3.05 -4.19
CA ALA A 52 4.12 2.63 -5.57
C ALA A 52 5.59 2.26 -5.88
N ALA A 53 6.55 3.00 -5.34
CA ALA A 53 7.97 2.68 -5.45
C ALA A 53 8.34 1.38 -4.71
N ALA A 54 7.79 1.17 -3.51
CA ALA A 54 7.96 -0.09 -2.78
C ALA A 54 7.42 -1.28 -3.61
N HIS A 55 6.22 -1.13 -4.17
CA HIS A 55 5.61 -2.13 -5.04
C HIS A 55 6.45 -2.38 -6.31
N TYR A 56 7.02 -1.33 -6.92
CA TYR A 56 7.92 -1.46 -8.08
C TYR A 56 9.13 -2.38 -7.80
N PHE A 57 9.69 -2.35 -6.59
CA PHE A 57 10.78 -3.23 -6.20
C PHE A 57 10.33 -4.64 -5.80
N GLY A 58 9.02 -4.85 -5.57
CA GLY A 58 8.42 -6.13 -5.21
C GLY A 58 7.95 -6.20 -3.75
N PHE A 59 7.97 -5.09 -3.02
CA PHE A 59 7.40 -5.01 -1.68
C PHE A 59 5.91 -4.71 -1.78
N ASP A 60 5.08 -5.75 -1.65
CA ASP A 60 3.64 -5.63 -1.65
C ASP A 60 3.10 -5.49 -0.22
N ILE A 61 2.96 -4.22 0.20
CA ILE A 61 2.49 -3.84 1.55
C ILE A 61 1.05 -4.32 1.78
N SER A 62 0.26 -4.50 0.72
CA SER A 62 -1.15 -4.94 0.78
C SER A 62 -1.30 -6.34 1.40
N ARG A 63 -0.26 -7.18 1.33
CA ARG A 63 -0.26 -8.52 1.94
C ARG A 63 -0.41 -8.48 3.46
N PHE A 64 0.04 -7.40 4.10
CA PHE A 64 -0.13 -7.21 5.54
C PHE A 64 -1.58 -6.89 5.93
N PHE A 65 -2.38 -6.40 4.98
CA PHE A 65 -3.80 -6.08 5.18
C PHE A 65 -4.74 -7.24 4.81
N GLY A 66 -4.20 -8.41 4.46
CA GLY A 66 -4.96 -9.60 4.09
C GLY A 66 -5.79 -10.14 5.26
N ARG A 67 -7.12 -9.95 5.20
CA ARG A 67 -8.06 -10.59 6.11
C ARG A 67 -8.06 -12.10 5.84
N ARG A 68 -7.53 -12.88 6.80
CA ARG A 68 -7.48 -14.35 6.75
C ARG A 68 -8.92 -14.89 6.65
N GLY A 69 -9.33 -15.29 5.44
CA GLY A 69 -10.62 -15.92 5.22
C GLY A 69 -10.69 -17.24 5.98
N GLN A 70 -11.72 -17.40 6.82
CA GLN A 70 -12.07 -18.66 7.47
C GLN A 70 -12.31 -19.72 6.38
N GLN A 71 -11.37 -20.65 6.22
CA GLN A 71 -11.63 -21.96 5.66
C GLN A 71 -11.70 -22.92 6.83
N GLU A 72 -12.89 -23.14 7.38
CA GLU A 72 -13.09 -24.30 8.24
C GLU A 72 -14.55 -24.77 8.21
N ASN A 73 -14.72 -26.07 7.93
CA ASN A 73 -15.91 -26.89 8.15
C ASN A 73 -17.11 -26.76 7.17
N VAL A 74 -16.90 -27.18 5.91
CA VAL A 74 -18.00 -27.72 5.07
C VAL A 74 -17.81 -29.23 4.76
N VAL A 75 -16.71 -29.84 5.21
CA VAL A 75 -16.34 -31.23 4.80
C VAL A 75 -16.99 -32.34 5.65
N SER A 76 -17.71 -32.03 6.73
CA SER A 76 -18.18 -33.09 7.66
C SER A 76 -19.63 -33.57 7.47
N GLY A 77 -20.35 -33.10 6.45
CA GLY A 77 -21.81 -33.31 6.35
C GLY A 77 -22.32 -34.44 5.45
N GLN A 78 -21.49 -35.08 4.61
CA GLN A 78 -22.02 -35.86 3.46
C GLN A 78 -21.51 -37.31 3.32
N ALA A 79 -20.92 -37.91 4.34
CA ALA A 79 -20.38 -39.28 4.27
C ALA A 79 -21.15 -40.33 5.09
N THR A 80 -22.47 -40.17 5.31
CA THR A 80 -23.27 -41.18 6.08
C THR A 80 -24.61 -41.55 5.44
N ARG A 81 -24.74 -41.39 4.11
CA ARG A 81 -25.90 -41.95 3.39
C ARG A 81 -25.48 -42.85 2.23
N GLN A 82 -24.88 -43.99 2.56
CA GLN A 82 -25.00 -45.20 1.75
C GLN A 82 -25.41 -46.33 2.69
N GLN A 83 -26.63 -46.84 2.46
CA GLN A 83 -27.33 -47.90 3.20
C GLN A 83 -26.69 -49.28 2.89
N PRO A 84 -27.05 -50.38 3.59
CA PRO A 84 -28.25 -51.12 3.18
C PRO A 84 -29.09 -51.71 4.34
N GLN A 85 -30.38 -51.89 4.05
CA GLN A 85 -31.28 -52.87 4.68
C GLN A 85 -31.23 -54.16 3.86
#